data_AF-R6HEI1-F1
#
_entry.id   AF-R6HEI1-F1
#
_cell.length_a   1.000
_cell.length_b   1.000
_cell.length_c   1.000
_cell.angle_alpha   90.00
_cell.angle_beta   90.00
_cell.angle_gamma   90.00
#
_symmetry.space_group_name_H-M   'P 1'
#
loop_
_entity.id
_entity.type
_entity.pdbx_description
1 polymer ?
#
loop_
_entity_poly.entity_id
_entity_poly.type
_entity_poly.pdbx_seq_one_letter_code
_entity_poly.pdbx_strand_id
1 'polypeptide(L)'
;MVLKVKGVKCIIADSFARIFYRNAINIGLPVLEIGTDVEKIEAGDELDVDMAKGEIKIVNKNITIKTKPLPEFIQKIADCGGLINYLKGEQ
;
A
#
# COMPACT_ATOMS: atom_id res chain seq x y z
N MET A 1 -6.34 10.82 12.27
CA MET A 1 -5.75 10.52 10.95
C MET A 1 -4.37 11.16 10.88
N VAL A 2 -3.32 10.43 11.26
CA VAL A 2 -1.95 10.98 11.49
C VAL A 2 -0.90 10.46 10.50
N LEU A 3 -1.18 9.34 9.83
CA LEU A 3 -0.22 8.64 8.97
C LEU A 3 0.00 9.34 7.62
N LYS A 4 -1.07 9.88 6.99
CA LYS A 4 -0.96 10.61 5.70
C LYS A 4 -0.14 11.91 5.82
N VAL A 5 -0.13 12.53 7.01
CA VAL A 5 0.54 13.82 7.27
C VAL A 5 2.07 13.66 7.42
N LYS A 6 2.56 12.43 7.63
CA LYS A 6 4.01 12.15 7.81
C LYS A 6 4.74 11.69 6.54
N GLY A 7 4.13 11.80 5.35
CA GLY A 7 4.78 11.38 4.10
C GLY A 7 4.84 9.85 3.92
N VAL A 8 4.01 9.10 4.65
CA VAL A 8 3.88 7.64 4.50
C VAL A 8 3.22 7.35 3.15
N LYS A 9 3.95 6.68 2.25
CA LYS A 9 3.48 6.38 0.88
C LYS A 9 2.56 5.16 0.79
N CYS A 10 2.79 4.15 1.62
CA CYS A 10 1.96 2.94 1.70
C CYS A 10 2.06 2.32 3.10
N ILE A 11 1.12 1.44 3.43
CA ILE A 11 1.17 0.62 4.66
C ILE A 11 1.19 -0.85 4.24
N ILE A 12 2.09 -1.62 4.83
CA ILE A 12 2.18 -3.07 4.66
C ILE A 12 1.88 -3.73 6.00
N ALA A 13 1.00 -4.72 6.03
CA ALA A 13 0.67 -5.47 7.24
C ALA A 13 0.34 -6.93 6.89
N ASP A 14 0.18 -7.79 7.90
CA ASP A 14 -0.28 -9.16 7.67
C ASP A 14 -1.68 -9.14 7.04
N SER A 15 -2.59 -8.37 7.63
CA SER A 15 -4.00 -8.27 7.26
C SER A 15 -4.58 -6.93 7.68
N PHE A 16 -5.59 -6.42 6.98
CA PHE A 16 -6.34 -5.23 7.39
C PHE A 16 -7.81 -5.55 7.68
N ALA A 17 -8.35 -4.90 8.71
CA ALA A 17 -9.79 -4.88 8.92
C ALA A 17 -10.50 -4.17 7.74
N ARG A 18 -11.62 -4.72 7.27
CA ARG A 18 -12.40 -4.16 6.13
C ARG A 18 -12.70 -2.67 6.27
N ILE A 19 -12.95 -2.18 7.49
CA ILE A 19 -13.23 -0.77 7.77
C ILE A 19 -11.98 0.09 7.56
N PHE A 20 -10.81 -0.39 8.02
CA PHE A 20 -9.54 0.29 7.80
C PHE A 20 -9.18 0.35 6.32
N TYR A 21 -9.36 -0.76 5.60
CA TYR A 21 -9.12 -0.84 4.16
C TYR A 21 -9.91 0.22 3.38
N ARG A 22 -11.22 0.33 3.63
CA ARG A 22 -12.06 1.39 3.03
C ARG A 22 -11.59 2.80 3.39
N ASN A 23 -11.24 3.03 4.66
CA ASN A 23 -10.78 4.34 5.09
C ASN A 23 -9.45 4.73 4.42
N ALA A 24 -8.53 3.78 4.28
CA ALA A 24 -7.24 3.98 3.61
C ALA A 24 -7.42 4.37 2.13
N ILE A 25 -8.30 3.67 1.41
CA ILE A 25 -8.61 3.99 0.00
C ILE A 25 -9.26 5.37 -0.13
N ASN A 26 -10.24 5.69 0.71
CA ASN A 26 -10.93 6.99 0.68
C ASN A 26 -9.95 8.16 0.79
N ILE A 27 -8.90 7.97 1.61
CA ILE A 27 -7.87 8.98 1.83
C ILE A 27 -6.70 8.85 0.85
N GLY A 28 -6.69 7.87 -0.07
CA GLY A 28 -5.60 7.66 -1.03
C GLY A 28 -4.33 7.10 -0.42
N LEU A 29 -4.45 6.33 0.66
CA LEU A 29 -3.34 5.63 1.29
C LEU A 29 -3.39 4.16 0.87
N PRO A 30 -2.49 3.70 -0.01
CA PRO A 30 -2.45 2.30 -0.41
C PRO A 30 -2.02 1.40 0.74
N VAL A 31 -2.71 0.26 0.86
CA VAL A 31 -2.54 -0.74 1.91
C VAL A 31 -2.30 -2.11 1.25
N LEU A 32 -1.26 -2.81 1.69
CA LEU A 32 -0.80 -4.08 1.12
C LEU A 32 -0.80 -5.17 2.19
N GLU A 33 -1.48 -6.27 1.91
CA GLU A 33 -1.60 -7.42 2.82
C GLU A 33 -0.62 -8.51 2.39
N ILE A 34 0.33 -8.85 3.25
CA ILE A 34 1.37 -9.85 2.96
C ILE A 34 1.30 -11.08 3.88
N GLY A 35 0.31 -11.15 4.77
CA GLY A 35 0.19 -12.26 5.72
C GLY A 35 1.44 -12.45 6.57
N THR A 36 1.86 -13.71 6.71
CA THR A 36 3.03 -14.11 7.50
C THR A 36 4.37 -13.64 6.93
N ASP A 37 4.43 -13.19 5.67
CA ASP A 37 5.67 -12.65 5.11
C ASP A 37 6.12 -11.34 5.78
N VAL A 38 5.24 -10.68 6.54
CA VAL A 38 5.58 -9.50 7.34
C VAL A 38 6.69 -9.77 8.35
N GLU A 39 6.81 -11.02 8.85
CA GLU A 39 7.85 -11.42 9.79
C GLU A 39 9.26 -11.36 9.19
N LYS A 40 9.37 -11.31 7.86
CA LYS A 40 10.66 -11.21 7.15
C LYS A 40 11.16 -9.76 7.07
N ILE A 41 10.29 -8.78 7.30
CA ILE A 41 10.59 -7.36 7.22
C ILE A 41 10.96 -6.86 8.60
N GLU A 42 12.13 -6.23 8.73
CA GLU A 42 12.60 -5.64 9.98
C GLU A 42 12.65 -4.12 9.89
N ALA A 43 12.61 -3.46 11.05
CA ALA A 43 12.74 -2.01 11.11
C ALA A 43 14.11 -1.59 10.60
N GLY A 44 14.13 -0.73 9.57
CA GLY A 44 15.35 -0.29 8.90
C GLY A 44 15.62 -0.99 7.57
N ASP A 45 14.84 -2.01 7.20
CA ASP A 45 14.92 -2.62 5.87
C ASP A 45 14.46 -1.64 4.78
N GLU A 46 15.20 -1.61 3.68
CA GLU A 46 14.78 -0.95 2.44
C GLU A 46 13.88 -1.87 1.64
N LEU A 47 12.68 -1.37 1.33
CA LEU A 47 11.64 -2.08 0.59
C LEU A 47 11.36 -1.39 -0.74
N ASP A 48 11.46 -2.15 -1.82
CA ASP A 48 10.99 -1.79 -3.15
C ASP A 48 9.60 -2.40 -3.35
N VAL A 49 8.59 -1.55 -3.48
CA VAL A 49 7.17 -1.95 -3.46
C VAL A 49 6.55 -1.69 -4.82
N ASP A 50 6.25 -2.75 -5.56
CA ASP A 50 5.53 -2.71 -6.82
C ASP A 50 4.06 -3.01 -6.58
N MET A 51 3.27 -1.95 -6.36
CA MET A 51 1.82 -2.06 -6.14
C MET A 51 1.07 -2.56 -7.37
N ALA A 52 1.64 -2.37 -8.57
CA ALA A 52 1.06 -2.77 -9.83
C ALA A 52 1.07 -4.29 -9.98
N LYS A 53 2.23 -4.91 -9.70
CA LYS A 53 2.40 -6.37 -9.74
C LYS A 53 1.99 -7.06 -8.45
N GLY A 54 1.90 -6.32 -7.33
CA GLY A 54 1.73 -6.90 -6.01
C GLY A 54 3.01 -7.62 -5.58
N GLU A 55 4.17 -6.98 -5.73
CA GLU A 55 5.46 -7.55 -5.31
C GLU A 55 6.18 -6.57 -4.38
N ILE A 56 6.78 -7.10 -3.32
CA ILE A 56 7.55 -6.33 -2.35
C ILE A 56 8.93 -6.96 -2.26
N LYS A 57 9.96 -6.24 -2.68
CA LYS A 57 11.34 -6.70 -2.62
C LYS A 57 12.09 -6.02 -1.49
N ILE A 58 12.61 -6.81 -0.57
CA ILE A 58 13.52 -6.36 0.47
C ILE A 58 14.90 -6.23 -0.15
N VAL A 59 15.34 -4.99 -0.41
CA VAL A 59 16.62 -4.70 -1.07
C VAL A 59 17.79 -5.20 -0.23
N ASN A 60 17.71 -5.02 1.08
CA ASN A 60 18.76 -5.43 2.02
C ASN A 60 18.94 -6.96 2.08
N LYS A 61 17.86 -7.73 2.05
CA LYS A 61 17.89 -9.20 2.17
C LYS A 61 17.84 -9.94 0.85
N ASN A 62 17.61 -9.23 -0.27
CA ASN A 62 17.33 -9.82 -1.58
C ASN A 62 16.17 -10.83 -1.54
N ILE A 63 15.18 -10.59 -0.69
CA ILE A 63 13.97 -11.40 -0.56
C ILE A 63 12.84 -10.72 -1.32
N THR A 64 12.12 -11.46 -2.16
CA THR A 64 10.89 -10.97 -2.80
C THR A 64 9.69 -11.65 -2.17
N ILE A 65 8.78 -10.83 -1.67
CA ILE A 65 7.48 -11.20 -1.11
C ILE A 65 6.43 -10.92 -2.18
N LYS A 66 5.58 -11.91 -2.48
CA LYS A 66 4.43 -11.72 -3.35
C LYS A 66 3.20 -11.41 -2.50
N THR A 67 2.54 -10.32 -2.83
CA THR A 67 1.28 -9.91 -2.24
C THR A 67 0.17 -9.98 -3.28
N LYS A 68 -1.07 -9.76 -2.85
CA LYS A 68 -2.17 -9.62 -3.79
C LYS A 68 -2.02 -8.28 -4.49
N PRO A 69 -2.02 -8.25 -5.84
CA PRO A 69 -2.00 -6.98 -6.56
C PRO A 69 -3.21 -6.15 -6.12
N LEU A 70 -2.97 -4.87 -5.88
CA LEU A 70 -4.06 -3.94 -5.67
C LEU A 70 -4.90 -3.91 -6.94
N PRO A 71 -6.24 -3.95 -6.87
CA PRO A 71 -7.07 -3.73 -8.03
C PRO A 71 -6.67 -2.42 -8.72
N GLU A 72 -6.60 -2.40 -10.05
CA GLU A 72 -6.22 -1.21 -10.85
C GLU A 72 -6.97 0.06 -10.41
N PHE A 73 -8.25 -0.07 -10.06
CA PHE A 73 -9.07 1.03 -9.57
C PHE A 73 -8.49 1.67 -8.29
N ILE A 74 -8.01 0.86 -7.34
CA ILE A 74 -7.40 1.37 -6.10
C ILE A 74 -6.01 1.95 -6.38
N GLN A 75 -5.25 1.37 -7.32
CA GLN A 75 -3.97 1.95 -7.74
C GLN A 75 -4.17 3.36 -8.31
N LYS A 76 -5.16 3.56 -9.20
CA LYS A 76 -5.49 4.88 -9.74
C LYS A 76 -5.92 5.87 -8.65
N ILE A 77 -6.71 5.42 -7.67
CA ILE A 77 -7.10 6.25 -6.53
C ILE A 77 -5.88 6.67 -5.68
N ALA A 78 -4.96 5.75 -5.45
CA ALA A 78 -3.73 6.01 -4.70
C ALA A 78 -2.81 6.97 -5.48
N ASP A 79 -2.67 6.79 -6.80
CA ASP A 79 -1.89 7.68 -7.68
C ASP A 79 -2.47 9.11 -7.71
N CYS A 80 -3.79 9.23 -7.76
CA CYS A 80 -4.50 10.51 -7.60
C CYS A 80 -4.42 11.08 -6.17
N GLY A 81 -3.82 10.37 -5.21
CA GLY A 81 -3.68 10.82 -3.82
C GLY A 81 -4.98 10.85 -3.02
N GLY A 82 -6.02 10.14 -3.48
CA GLY A 82 -7.31 10.06 -2.81
C GLY A 82 -8.48 9.82 -3.75
N LEU A 83 -9.53 9.17 -3.22
CA LEU A 83 -10.75 8.92 -3.97
C LEU A 83 -11.40 10.22 -4.45
N ILE A 84 -11.35 11.28 -3.64
CA ILE A 84 -11.88 12.60 -3.99
C ILE A 84 -11.13 13.23 -5.17
N ASN A 85 -9.82 13.03 -5.26
CA ASN A 85 -9.03 13.55 -6.39
C ASN A 85 -9.26 12.72 -7.65
N TYR A 86 -9.36 11.40 -7.52
CA TYR A 86 -9.73 10.51 -8.63
C TYR A 86 -11.08 10.94 -9.24
N LEU A 87 -12.10 11.14 -8.40
CA LEU A 87 -13.43 11.60 -8.83
C LEU A 87 -13.43 13.04 -9.39
N LYS A 88 -12.49 13.89 -8.98
CA LYS A 88 -12.33 15.25 -9.53
C LYS A 88 -11.58 15.30 -10.86
N GLY A 89 -10.75 14.29 -11.15
CA GLY A 89 -9.96 14.20 -12.38
C GLY A 89 -10.73 13.67 -13.59
N GLU A 90 -11.94 13.12 -13.40
CA GLU A 90 -12.84 12.72 -14.49
C GLU A 90 -13.74 13.89 -14.98
N GLN A 91 -13.17 15.09 -15.14
CA GLN A 91 -13.86 16.25 -15.73
C GLN A 91 -13.21 16.67 -17.04
#